data_AF-A0A7S2LK96-F1
#
_entry.id   AF-A0A7S2LK96-F1
#
_cell.length_a   1.000
_cell.length_b   1.000
_cell.length_c   1.000
_cell.angle_alpha   90.00
_cell.angle_beta   90.00
_cell.angle_gamma   90.00
#
_symmetry.space_group_name_H-M   'P 1'
#
loop_
_entity.id
_entity.type
_entity.pdbx_description
1 polymer ?
#
loop_
_entity_poly.entity_id
_entity_poly.type
_entity_poly.pdbx_seq_one_letter_code
_entity_poly.pdbx_strand_id
1 'polypeptide(L)'
;GEWRLVYGSEDVTRSSPFFWAFRRAFEGRADSIFAVTDGLPAKTIGEASQTIEGGRLVNRVAVEVYGVGRTVMTTTSRIEEPDVRAEQGEDGAPLDAEGGSDLALTVETTQAVGNRLPFVPDVVFPSEAVLGGSARVTMRVTYLDDDLRVVRNAGDGRRFVFP
;
A
#
# COMPACT_ATOMS: atom_id res chain seq x y z
N GLY A 1 14.82 -2.29 -5.12
CA GLY A 1 14.96 -0.96 -4.52
C GLY A 1 14.20 -0.94 -3.21
N GLU A 2 14.69 -0.18 -2.24
CA GLU A 2 13.95 0.19 -1.02
C GLU A 2 13.59 1.67 -1.15
N TRP A 3 12.33 2.00 -0.92
CA TRP A 3 11.78 3.34 -1.09
C TRP A 3 11.11 3.80 0.20
N ARG A 4 11.39 5.02 0.65
CA ARG A 4 10.88 5.52 1.95
C ARG A 4 9.81 6.58 1.73
N LEU A 5 8.65 6.49 2.37
CA LEU A 5 7.61 7.50 2.17
C LEU A 5 8.05 8.85 2.76
N VAL A 6 8.13 9.88 1.92
CA VAL A 6 8.40 11.26 2.36
C VAL A 6 7.17 12.16 2.30
N TYR A 7 6.16 11.76 1.51
CA TYR A 7 4.89 12.48 1.45
C TYR A 7 3.73 11.54 1.12
N GLY A 8 2.60 11.75 1.78
CA GLY A 8 1.31 11.14 1.44
C GLY A 8 0.21 12.19 1.46
N SER A 9 -0.76 12.06 0.55
CA SER A 9 -1.96 12.91 0.56
C SER A 9 -2.91 12.60 1.73
N GLU A 10 -2.57 11.62 2.56
CA GLU A 10 -3.30 11.21 3.75
C GLU A 10 -2.33 10.59 4.78
N ASP A 11 -2.89 10.08 5.88
CA ASP A 11 -2.14 9.39 6.93
C ASP A 11 -1.20 8.31 6.35
N VAL A 12 0.05 8.33 6.80
CA VAL A 12 1.15 7.47 6.32
C VAL A 12 0.81 5.98 6.37
N THR A 13 0.01 5.53 7.34
CA THR A 13 -0.42 4.12 7.42
C THR A 13 -1.21 3.67 6.20
N ARG A 14 -1.85 4.61 5.50
CA ARG A 14 -2.74 4.38 4.36
C ARG A 14 -1.99 4.34 3.02
N SER A 15 -0.65 4.48 3.03
CA SER A 15 0.19 4.20 1.86
C SER A 15 0.26 2.70 1.52
N SER A 16 -0.21 1.83 2.40
CA SER A 16 -0.26 0.38 2.16
C SER A 16 -1.36 0.00 1.16
N PRO A 17 -1.06 -0.86 0.17
CA PRO A 17 -2.06 -1.46 -0.73
C PRO A 17 -3.21 -2.17 0.01
N PHE A 18 -3.00 -2.64 1.24
CA PHE A 18 -4.05 -3.22 2.07
C PHE A 18 -5.20 -2.26 2.31
N PHE A 19 -4.92 -1.00 2.62
CA PHE A 19 -5.97 -0.01 2.87
C PHE A 19 -6.76 0.32 1.60
N TRP A 20 -6.12 0.23 0.44
CA TRP A 20 -6.78 0.44 -0.85
C TRP A 20 -7.75 -0.72 -1.14
N ALA A 21 -7.29 -1.95 -0.96
CA ALA A 21 -8.10 -3.16 -1.12
C ALA A 21 -9.27 -3.20 -0.13
N PHE A 22 -9.00 -2.84 1.13
CA PHE A 22 -10.00 -2.81 2.18
C PHE A 22 -11.08 -1.75 1.92
N ARG A 23 -10.70 -0.54 1.51
CA ARG A 23 -11.65 0.51 1.12
C ARG A 23 -12.60 0.05 0.01
N ARG A 24 -12.06 -0.63 -1.00
CA ARG A 24 -12.83 -1.20 -2.09
C ARG A 24 -13.78 -2.31 -1.62
N ALA A 25 -13.36 -3.14 -0.67
CA ALA A 25 -14.20 -4.21 -0.12
C ALA A 25 -15.36 -3.69 0.75
N PHE A 26 -15.18 -2.53 1.40
CA PHE A 26 -16.10 -2.02 2.42
C PHE A 26 -16.46 -0.55 2.19
N GLU A 27 -16.88 -0.21 0.97
CA GLU A 27 -17.37 1.14 0.63
C GLU A 27 -18.43 1.60 1.66
N GLY A 28 -18.21 2.76 2.28
CA GLY A 28 -19.08 3.31 3.34
C GLY A 28 -18.81 2.81 4.77
N ARG A 29 -17.92 1.82 4.98
CA ARG A 29 -17.46 1.36 6.32
C ARG A 29 -15.95 1.48 6.53
N ALA A 30 -15.19 1.92 5.53
CA ALA A 30 -13.74 2.10 5.65
C ALA A 30 -13.32 2.97 6.85
N ASP A 31 -14.11 3.99 7.19
CA ASP A 31 -13.89 4.87 8.34
C ASP A 31 -13.92 4.13 9.69
N SER A 32 -14.65 3.01 9.79
CA SER A 32 -14.72 2.22 11.02
C SER A 32 -13.45 1.43 11.34
N ILE A 33 -12.63 1.08 10.33
CA ILE A 33 -11.28 0.55 10.58
C ILE A 33 -10.27 1.69 10.77
N PHE A 34 -10.45 2.85 10.12
CA PHE A 34 -9.68 4.03 10.47
C PHE A 34 -9.88 4.38 11.94
N ALA A 35 -11.07 4.18 12.53
CA ALA A 35 -11.27 4.34 13.96
C ALA A 35 -10.43 3.38 14.83
N VAL A 36 -10.06 2.19 14.32
CA VAL A 36 -9.17 1.26 15.06
C VAL A 36 -7.74 1.79 15.09
N THR A 37 -7.22 2.28 13.96
CA THR A 37 -5.88 2.87 13.93
C THR A 37 -5.85 4.28 14.52
N ASP A 38 -6.90 5.08 14.37
CA ASP A 38 -7.07 6.44 14.91
C ASP A 38 -7.41 6.44 16.40
N GLY A 39 -7.98 5.34 16.90
CA GLY A 39 -8.24 5.12 18.33
C GLY A 39 -7.00 4.75 19.14
N LEU A 40 -5.82 4.59 18.52
CA LEU A 40 -4.58 4.33 19.26
C LEU A 40 -4.14 5.61 19.99
N PRO A 41 -4.18 5.65 21.34
CA PRO A 41 -3.86 6.84 22.10
C PRO A 41 -2.37 7.17 21.97
N ALA A 42 -2.03 8.44 21.75
CA ALA A 42 -0.64 8.90 21.64
C ALA A 42 0.20 8.08 20.62
N LYS A 43 -0.42 7.68 19.50
CA LYS A 43 0.29 7.01 18.41
C LYS A 43 1.25 7.97 17.71
N THR A 44 2.44 7.48 17.41
CA THR A 44 3.39 8.11 16.49
C THR A 44 3.56 7.16 15.31
N ILE A 45 3.26 7.65 14.11
CA ILE A 45 3.53 6.89 12.90
C ILE A 45 4.98 7.15 12.52
N GLY A 46 5.77 6.08 12.48
CA GLY A 46 7.16 6.13 12.09
C GLY A 46 7.31 6.02 10.58
N GLU A 47 8.48 5.58 10.16
CA GLU A 47 8.81 5.40 8.74
C GLU A 47 7.87 4.41 8.05
N ALA A 48 7.40 4.77 6.87
CA ALA A 48 6.82 3.84 5.92
C ALA A 48 7.81 3.57 4.79
N SER A 49 7.99 2.31 4.40
CA SER A 49 8.87 1.93 3.31
C SER A 49 8.25 0.86 2.43
N GLN A 50 8.71 0.80 1.19
CA GLN A 50 8.31 -0.18 0.20
C GLN A 50 9.54 -0.83 -0.41
N THR A 51 9.48 -2.14 -0.62
CA THR A 51 10.52 -2.90 -1.31
C THR A 51 9.87 -3.78 -2.36
N ILE A 52 10.50 -3.93 -3.53
CA ILE A 52 10.10 -4.92 -4.52
C ILE A 52 11.16 -6.02 -4.54
N GLU A 53 10.74 -7.24 -4.20
CA GLU A 53 11.60 -8.43 -4.13
C GLU A 53 10.83 -9.67 -4.61
N GLY A 54 11.43 -10.46 -5.50
CA GLY A 54 10.86 -11.75 -5.92
C GLY A 54 9.43 -11.69 -6.46
N GLY A 55 9.09 -10.65 -7.26
CA GLY A 55 7.75 -10.46 -7.79
C GLY A 55 6.72 -9.98 -6.77
N ARG A 56 7.16 -9.50 -5.61
CA ARG A 56 6.29 -8.98 -4.54
C ARG A 56 6.65 -7.55 -4.19
N LEU A 57 5.63 -6.74 -3.94
CA LEU A 57 5.72 -5.47 -3.26
C LEU A 57 5.49 -5.71 -1.76
N VAL A 58 6.49 -5.39 -0.95
CA VAL A 58 6.41 -5.46 0.52
C VAL A 58 6.37 -4.04 1.07
N ASN A 59 5.24 -3.66 1.65
CA ASN A 59 5.04 -2.36 2.30
C ASN A 59 5.15 -2.52 3.81
N ARG A 60 5.96 -1.69 4.47
CA ARG A 60 6.14 -1.68 5.92
C ARG A 60 5.82 -0.31 6.47
N VAL A 61 5.03 -0.24 7.55
CA VAL A 61 4.75 1.01 8.26
C VAL A 61 5.03 0.81 9.74
N ALA A 62 5.98 1.56 10.27
CA ALA A 62 6.22 1.59 11.70
C ALA A 62 5.09 2.32 12.43
N VAL A 63 4.55 1.70 13.46
CA VAL A 63 3.55 2.30 14.35
C VAL A 63 4.08 2.19 15.78
N GLU A 64 4.19 3.33 16.45
CA GLU A 64 4.61 3.43 17.84
C GLU A 64 3.47 3.99 18.68
N VAL A 65 3.30 3.48 19.90
CA VAL A 65 2.33 3.97 20.87
C VAL A 65 3.10 4.31 22.13
N TYR A 66 3.13 5.60 22.49
CA TYR A 66 3.96 6.10 23.58
C TYR A 66 3.65 5.37 24.90
N GLY A 67 4.70 4.88 25.57
CA GLY A 67 4.60 4.15 26.83
C GLY A 67 4.07 2.72 26.72
N VAL A 68 3.73 2.24 25.51
CA VAL A 68 3.20 0.88 25.29
C VAL A 68 4.18 0.04 24.47
N GLY A 69 4.61 0.52 23.31
CA GLY A 69 5.51 -0.23 22.45
C GLY A 69 5.46 0.18 20.98
N ARG A 70 6.10 -0.63 20.14
CA ARG A 70 6.20 -0.42 18.69
C ARG A 70 5.82 -1.69 17.95
N THR A 71 5.29 -1.53 16.75
CA THR A 71 5.02 -2.59 15.79
C THR A 71 5.34 -2.12 14.37
N VAL A 72 5.53 -3.06 13.45
CA VAL A 72 5.68 -2.77 12.02
C VAL A 72 4.57 -3.48 11.26
N MET A 73 3.62 -2.71 10.76
CA MET A 73 2.56 -3.23 9.89
C MET A 73 3.16 -3.56 8.54
N THR A 74 3.21 -4.85 8.21
CA THR A 74 3.79 -5.37 6.96
C THR A 74 2.68 -5.91 6.08
N THR A 75 2.53 -5.33 4.90
CA THR A 75 1.62 -5.80 3.84
C THR A 75 2.44 -6.35 2.70
N THR A 76 2.13 -7.59 2.30
CA THR A 76 2.76 -8.24 1.15
C THR A 76 1.74 -8.33 0.02
N SER A 77 2.13 -7.83 -1.14
CA SER A 77 1.33 -7.87 -2.36
C SER A 77 2.12 -8.57 -3.47
N ARG A 78 1.47 -9.48 -4.19
CA ARG A 78 2.00 -10.06 -5.42
C ARG A 78 1.85 -9.05 -6.55
N ILE A 79 2.90 -8.87 -7.33
CA ILE A 79 2.88 -8.11 -8.57
C ILE A 79 2.36 -9.05 -9.65
N GLU A 80 1.24 -8.68 -10.26
CA GLU A 80 0.70 -9.44 -11.38
C GLU A 80 1.50 -9.07 -12.64
N GLU A 81 1.85 -10.06 -13.45
CA GLU A 81 2.48 -9.80 -14.74
C GLU A 81 1.53 -8.99 -15.62
N PRO A 82 2.03 -8.01 -16.40
CA PRO A 82 1.19 -7.28 -17.34
C PRO A 82 0.55 -8.28 -18.31
N ASP A 83 -0.77 -8.21 -18.46
CA ASP A 83 -1.47 -9.03 -19.44
C ASP A 83 -1.02 -8.56 -20.83
N VAL A 84 -0.08 -9.31 -21.43
CA VAL A 84 0.56 -9.00 -22.72
C VAL A 84 -0.44 -8.99 -23.89
N ARG A 85 -1.73 -9.19 -23.62
CA ARG A 85 -2.83 -9.11 -24.58
C ARG A 85 -3.50 -7.73 -24.65
N ALA A 86 -3.17 -6.79 -23.76
CA ALA A 86 -3.90 -5.53 -23.66
C ALA A 86 -3.32 -4.35 -24.45
N GLU A 87 -2.08 -4.40 -24.96
CA GLU A 87 -1.47 -3.24 -25.64
C GLU A 87 -0.70 -3.63 -26.91
N GLN A 88 -1.44 -3.78 -28.02
CA GLN A 88 -0.94 -3.33 -29.32
C GLN A 88 -1.64 -2.01 -29.63
N GLY A 89 -1.12 -0.93 -29.03
CA GLY A 89 -1.37 0.42 -29.54
C GLY A 89 -0.51 0.64 -30.78
N GLU A 90 -1.10 1.23 -31.83
CA GLU A 90 -0.42 1.52 -33.09
C GLU A 90 0.84 2.36 -32.87
N ASP A 91 1.92 1.98 -33.57
CA ASP A 91 3.24 2.60 -33.48
C ASP A 91 3.20 4.14 -33.57
N GLY A 92 3.73 4.81 -32.54
CA GLY A 92 4.14 6.22 -32.63
C GLY A 92 3.26 7.27 -31.94
N ALA A 93 2.27 6.88 -31.14
CA ALA A 93 1.57 7.85 -30.27
C ALA A 93 2.46 8.26 -29.07
N PRO A 94 2.58 9.56 -28.73
CA PRO A 94 3.25 9.98 -27.51
C PRO A 94 2.48 9.41 -26.30
N LEU A 95 3.20 8.89 -25.30
CA LEU A 95 2.65 8.66 -23.95
C LEU A 95 2.03 9.98 -23.50
N ASP A 96 0.72 10.02 -23.49
CA ASP A 96 -0.13 11.12 -23.09
C ASP A 96 0.30 11.63 -21.71
N ALA A 97 0.02 12.90 -21.41
CA ALA A 97 0.39 13.56 -20.16
C ALA A 97 -0.30 12.97 -18.89
N GLU A 98 -0.93 11.81 -19.05
CA GLU A 98 -1.52 10.90 -18.04
C GLU A 98 -0.67 9.60 -17.86
N GLY A 99 0.49 9.52 -18.53
CA GLY A 99 1.39 8.37 -18.72
C GLY A 99 2.17 7.92 -17.49
N GLY A 100 1.46 7.39 -16.49
CA GLY A 100 2.04 6.53 -15.47
C GLY A 100 2.00 5.05 -15.86
N SER A 101 2.94 4.24 -15.37
CA SER A 101 2.85 2.78 -15.51
C SER A 101 1.95 2.19 -14.43
N ASP A 102 0.98 1.37 -14.84
CA ASP A 102 0.07 0.70 -13.90
C ASP A 102 0.68 -0.63 -13.43
N LEU A 103 0.85 -0.74 -12.12
CA LEU A 103 1.28 -1.96 -11.44
C LEU A 103 0.04 -2.63 -10.84
N ALA A 104 -0.38 -3.73 -11.44
CA ALA A 104 -1.44 -4.57 -10.91
C ALA A 104 -0.91 -5.37 -9.71
N LEU A 105 -1.63 -5.30 -8.60
CA LEU A 105 -1.24 -5.92 -7.33
C LEU A 105 -2.38 -6.78 -6.79
N THR A 106 -2.05 -7.95 -6.26
CA THR A 106 -2.94 -8.71 -5.37
C THR A 106 -2.41 -8.67 -3.94
N VAL A 107 -3.18 -8.09 -3.01
CA VAL A 107 -2.82 -8.03 -1.59
C VAL A 107 -2.96 -9.43 -0.97
N GLU A 108 -1.84 -10.10 -0.70
CA GLU A 108 -1.82 -11.47 -0.17
C GLU A 108 -2.06 -11.47 1.34
N THR A 109 -1.24 -10.72 2.10
CA THR A 109 -1.26 -10.74 3.56
C THR A 109 -0.99 -9.37 4.18
N THR A 110 -1.50 -9.17 5.39
CA THR A 110 -1.14 -8.03 6.25
C THR A 110 -0.94 -8.53 7.67
N GLN A 111 0.13 -8.10 8.33
CA GLN A 111 0.48 -8.57 9.68
C GLN A 111 1.24 -7.50 10.47
N ALA A 112 1.12 -7.57 11.79
CA ALA A 112 1.99 -6.84 12.71
C ALA A 112 3.28 -7.65 12.96
N VAL A 113 4.43 -7.09 12.60
CA VAL A 113 5.76 -7.72 12.78
C VAL A 113 6.54 -6.98 13.87
N GLY A 114 7.29 -7.73 14.68
CA GLY A 114 8.11 -7.15 15.75
C GLY A 114 7.29 -6.43 16.82
N ASN A 115 6.05 -6.87 16.97
CA ASN A 115 5.03 -6.23 17.76
C ASN A 115 5.31 -6.34 19.25
N ARG A 116 5.28 -5.20 19.92
CA ARG A 116 5.35 -5.10 21.39
C ARG A 116 4.08 -4.49 21.98
N LEU A 117 3.03 -4.32 21.17
CA LEU A 117 1.77 -3.77 21.62
C LEU A 117 0.89 -4.90 22.18
N PRO A 118 0.38 -4.79 23.42
CA PRO A 118 -0.34 -5.87 24.10
C PRO A 118 -1.73 -6.15 23.49
N PHE A 119 -2.25 -5.23 22.67
CA PHE A 119 -3.59 -5.31 22.07
C PHE A 119 -3.57 -5.61 20.56
N VAL A 120 -2.38 -5.63 19.93
CA VAL A 120 -2.24 -6.08 18.55
C VAL A 120 -1.80 -7.54 18.62
N PRO A 121 -2.53 -8.50 18.06
CA PRO A 121 -2.06 -9.88 18.02
C PRO A 121 -1.08 -10.09 16.86
N ASP A 122 -0.12 -11.00 17.02
CA ASP A 122 0.82 -11.43 15.97
C ASP A 122 0.13 -12.39 15.00
N VAL A 123 -0.93 -11.90 14.35
CA VAL A 123 -1.75 -12.67 13.42
C VAL A 123 -1.44 -12.21 12.00
N VAL A 124 -1.20 -13.18 11.14
CA VAL A 124 -1.16 -12.97 9.70
C VAL A 124 -2.59 -12.92 9.19
N PHE A 125 -3.05 -11.75 8.76
CA PHE A 125 -4.36 -11.58 8.14
C PHE A 125 -4.30 -12.00 6.66
N PRO A 126 -5.00 -13.08 6.25
CA PRO A 126 -4.98 -13.59 4.87
C PRO A 126 -5.86 -12.71 3.97
N SER A 127 -5.29 -11.58 3.54
CA SER A 127 -6.01 -10.49 2.86
C SER A 127 -6.68 -10.96 1.57
N GLU A 128 -6.00 -11.77 0.76
CA GLU A 128 -6.57 -12.28 -0.50
C GLU A 128 -7.80 -13.17 -0.25
N ALA A 129 -7.72 -14.07 0.74
CA ALA A 129 -8.81 -14.98 1.06
C ALA A 129 -10.02 -14.26 1.66
N VAL A 130 -9.80 -13.21 2.47
CA VAL A 130 -10.88 -12.48 3.16
C VAL A 130 -11.49 -11.40 2.27
N LEU A 131 -10.68 -10.67 1.50
CA LEU A 131 -11.15 -9.55 0.68
C LEU A 131 -11.59 -9.99 -0.74
N GLY A 132 -11.25 -11.21 -1.15
CA GLY A 132 -11.62 -11.76 -2.45
C GLY A 132 -11.18 -10.87 -3.61
N GLY A 133 -12.09 -10.56 -4.54
CA GLY A 133 -11.80 -9.72 -5.70
C GLY A 133 -11.30 -8.31 -5.35
N SER A 134 -11.65 -7.78 -4.17
CA SER A 134 -11.22 -6.46 -3.72
C SER A 134 -9.75 -6.44 -3.26
N ALA A 135 -9.13 -7.61 -3.04
CA ALA A 135 -7.68 -7.71 -2.83
C ALA A 135 -6.86 -7.27 -4.03
N ARG A 136 -7.47 -7.20 -5.23
CA ARG A 136 -6.83 -6.72 -6.45
C ARG A 136 -6.92 -5.21 -6.54
N VAL A 137 -5.77 -4.55 -6.58
CA VAL A 137 -5.65 -3.08 -6.65
C VAL A 137 -4.62 -2.68 -7.70
N THR A 138 -4.76 -1.48 -8.24
CA THR A 138 -3.82 -0.93 -9.22
C THR A 138 -3.06 0.24 -8.60
N MET A 139 -1.73 0.10 -8.54
CA MET A 139 -0.81 1.16 -8.17
C MET A 139 -0.32 1.84 -9.45
N ARG A 140 -0.71 3.09 -9.67
CA ARG A 140 -0.24 3.88 -10.82
C ARG A 140 1.04 4.62 -10.47
N VAL A 141 2.13 4.29 -11.13
CA VAL A 141 3.42 5.00 -10.97
C VAL A 141 3.42 6.19 -11.91
N THR A 142 3.18 7.40 -11.39
CA THR A 142 3.12 8.63 -12.19
C THR A 142 4.46 9.31 -12.40
N TYR A 143 5.48 8.91 -11.66
CA TYR A 143 6.87 9.34 -11.83
C TYR A 143 7.80 8.30 -11.24
N LEU A 144 8.91 8.02 -11.92
CA LEU A 144 9.97 7.14 -11.45
C LEU A 144 11.30 7.58 -12.07
N ASP A 145 12.26 7.92 -11.23
CA ASP A 145 13.67 8.03 -11.58
C ASP A 145 14.54 7.25 -10.57
N ASP A 146 15.85 7.48 -10.58
CA ASP A 146 16.80 6.80 -9.70
C ASP A 146 16.64 7.22 -8.21
N ASP A 147 16.05 8.38 -7.94
CA ASP A 147 16.03 9.03 -6.62
C ASP A 147 14.61 9.26 -6.07
N LEU A 148 13.56 9.01 -6.88
CA LEU A 148 12.19 9.40 -6.58
C LEU A 148 11.18 8.58 -7.36
N ARG A 149 10.15 8.13 -6.64
CA ARG A 149 8.96 7.49 -7.15
C ARG A 149 7.71 8.18 -6.61
N VAL A 150 6.81 8.55 -7.52
CA VAL A 150 5.47 9.05 -7.18
C VAL A 150 4.43 8.05 -7.65
N VAL A 151 3.68 7.49 -6.71
CA VAL A 151 2.61 6.54 -6.99
C VAL A 151 1.26 7.09 -6.60
N ARG A 152 0.22 6.57 -7.24
CA ARG A 152 -1.18 6.86 -6.96
C ARG A 152 -1.97 5.58 -6.84
N ASN A 153 -2.96 5.56 -5.96
CA ASN A 153 -4.00 4.53 -6.04
C ASN A 153 -4.92 4.87 -7.22
N ALA A 154 -5.01 3.98 -8.21
CA ALA A 154 -5.83 4.24 -9.40
C ALA A 154 -7.33 4.38 -9.08
N GLY A 155 -7.80 3.74 -7.99
CA GLY A 155 -9.21 3.75 -7.62
C GLY A 155 -9.71 5.07 -7.02
N ASP A 156 -8.83 5.90 -6.45
CA ASP A 156 -9.24 7.13 -5.74
C ASP A 156 -8.30 8.33 -5.96
N GLY A 157 -7.22 8.17 -6.73
CA GLY A 157 -6.28 9.23 -7.09
C GLY A 157 -5.35 9.72 -5.97
N ARG A 158 -5.40 9.11 -4.77
CA ARG A 158 -4.54 9.46 -3.63
C ARG A 158 -3.06 9.21 -3.95
N ARG A 159 -2.17 10.09 -3.48
CA ARG A 159 -0.78 10.20 -3.95
C ARG A 159 0.22 9.95 -2.82
N PHE A 160 1.29 9.23 -3.15
CA PHE A 160 2.37 8.88 -2.23
C PHE A 160 3.71 9.06 -2.95
N VAL A 161 4.67 9.68 -2.27
CA VAL A 161 6.00 10.03 -2.82
C VAL A 161 7.06 9.35 -1.98
N PHE A 162 8.00 8.69 -2.65
CA PHE A 162 9.09 7.97 -2.03
C PHE A 162 10.40 8.29 -2.74
N PRO A 163 11.51 8.68 -2.06
CA PRO A 163 12.83 8.59 -2.65
C PRO A 163 13.39 7.18 -2.57
#